data_AF-A0A1Y3NIA1-F1
#
_entry.id   AF-A0A1Y3NIA1-F1
#
_cell.length_a   1.000
_cell.length_b   1.000
_cell.length_c   1.000
_cell.angle_alpha   90.00
_cell.angle_beta   90.00
_cell.angle_gamma   90.00
#
_symmetry.space_group_name_H-M   'P 1'
#
loop_
_entity.id
_entity.type
_entity.pdbx_description
1 polymer ?
#
loop_
_entity_poly.entity_id
_entity_poly.type
_entity_poly.pdbx_seq_one_letter_code
_entity_poly.pdbx_strand_id
1 'polypeptide(L)'
;MSFNKGLTKLNDVKFNNVFNNKKIEAILVYLESEFESNNLFVRNIIHHGEFMRCLGNSIKMNNTVVKNYNTCEEDDSECLEIQKEYINNPETVLLRVEDKHIINVDNLNLNNIYFNTMLIYGYKSYINIEKMNLINGHFINGVVSCSDLFPLRNGNVVIKNSTISNVYSNNGPVVQVTSLSKLYEENEIIFDHVNIYNSKAEWYGGVVYSTSIYTNDIVLFNDCTFKNTTGKYGKVCHAYNRESEPKISNKEEILRDQGHSAFSTNPTGLMVDEEKYGKITILSGDILKDDIRFISLESDVSDLEISDLFFYKIGINDTKNTYIFGQTNGYCWEDSCMASNVRRKYHEFNDSIAYVEVNILECNTSSYKYQDRDNINLKSWVYYILY
;
A
#
# COMPACT_ATOMS: atom_id res chain seq x y z
N MET A 1 30.29 -10.59 22.83
CA MET A 1 29.81 -11.93 22.42
C MET A 1 29.62 -12.78 23.66
N SER A 2 28.43 -13.34 23.88
CA SER A 2 28.18 -14.42 24.84
C SER A 2 27.99 -15.70 24.03
N PHE A 3 28.82 -16.72 24.24
CA PHE A 3 28.82 -17.95 23.44
C PHE A 3 28.05 -19.12 24.08
N ASN A 4 27.26 -18.87 25.14
CA ASN A 4 26.44 -19.85 25.88
C ASN A 4 25.32 -19.13 26.66
N LYS A 5 24.49 -19.89 27.41
CA LYS A 5 23.60 -19.38 28.48
C LYS A 5 24.32 -18.32 29.30
N GLY A 6 24.02 -17.07 29.00
CA GLY A 6 24.77 -15.94 29.48
C GLY A 6 23.94 -14.68 29.31
N LEU A 7 24.06 -13.79 30.28
CA LEU A 7 23.36 -12.53 30.32
C LEU A 7 24.37 -11.42 30.02
N THR A 8 24.17 -10.73 28.90
CA THR A 8 24.94 -9.52 28.57
C THR A 8 24.16 -8.30 29.01
N LYS A 9 24.76 -7.43 29.84
CA LYS A 9 24.16 -6.16 30.26
C LYS A 9 24.95 -4.98 29.74
N LEU A 10 24.27 -4.03 29.09
CA LEU A 10 24.83 -2.73 28.73
C LEU A 10 24.12 -1.64 29.54
N ASN A 11 24.80 -1.06 30.52
CA ASN A 11 24.27 0.02 31.34
C ASN A 11 25.04 1.32 31.04
N ASP A 12 24.31 2.38 30.70
CA ASP A 12 24.86 3.72 30.46
C ASP A 12 25.91 3.75 29.34
N VAL A 13 25.73 2.90 28.32
CA VAL A 13 26.67 2.76 27.19
C VAL A 13 26.35 3.77 26.10
N LYS A 14 27.40 4.35 25.50
CA LYS A 14 27.29 5.30 24.40
C LYS A 14 28.13 4.85 23.21
N PHE A 15 27.48 4.70 22.06
CA PHE A 15 28.11 4.53 20.75
C PHE A 15 27.99 5.86 20.00
N ASN A 16 29.12 6.49 19.65
CA ASN A 16 29.14 7.76 18.93
C ASN A 16 30.07 7.65 17.72
N ASN A 17 29.67 8.23 16.58
CA ASN A 17 30.49 8.36 15.38
C ASN A 17 31.01 6.99 14.88
N VAL A 18 30.12 6.01 14.78
CA VAL A 18 30.46 4.66 14.28
C VAL A 18 30.25 4.64 12.78
N PHE A 19 31.30 4.30 12.05
CA PHE A 19 31.24 4.02 10.62
C PHE A 19 31.56 2.54 10.38
N ASN A 20 30.66 1.83 9.72
CA ASN A 20 30.86 0.46 9.31
C ASN A 20 30.30 0.24 7.90
N ASN A 21 31.22 0.07 6.96
CA ASN A 21 30.92 -0.20 5.56
C ASN A 21 30.86 -1.69 5.21
N LYS A 22 31.06 -2.57 6.19
CA LYS A 22 30.90 -4.00 6.01
C LYS A 22 29.53 -4.40 6.50
N LYS A 23 28.89 -5.27 5.74
CA LYS A 23 27.66 -5.94 6.11
C LYS A 23 27.91 -6.89 7.29
N ILE A 24 27.79 -6.38 8.51
CA ILE A 24 27.97 -7.12 9.77
C ILE A 24 27.00 -6.60 10.82
N GLU A 25 26.67 -7.44 11.79
CA GLU A 25 25.83 -7.04 12.92
C GLU A 25 26.62 -6.19 13.92
N ALA A 26 26.08 -5.05 14.38
CA ALA A 26 26.76 -4.27 15.43
C ALA A 26 26.68 -4.96 16.80
N ILE A 27 25.53 -5.56 17.12
CA ILE A 27 25.30 -6.37 18.32
C ILE A 27 24.70 -7.72 17.91
N LEU A 28 25.43 -8.80 18.17
CA LEU A 28 24.94 -10.18 18.00
C LEU A 28 24.61 -10.81 19.36
N VAL A 29 23.35 -11.17 19.55
CA VAL A 29 22.86 -11.94 20.71
C VAL A 29 22.72 -13.39 20.26
N TYR A 30 23.62 -14.26 20.73
CA TYR A 30 23.71 -15.65 20.25
C TYR A 30 22.69 -16.57 20.93
N LEU A 31 22.54 -17.80 20.42
CA LEU A 31 21.62 -18.81 20.94
C LEU A 31 21.72 -18.97 22.46
N GLU A 32 20.56 -19.15 23.11
CA GLU A 32 20.40 -19.32 24.56
C GLU A 32 20.90 -18.16 25.44
N SER A 33 21.32 -17.04 24.86
CA SER A 33 21.73 -15.85 25.61
C SER A 33 20.60 -14.85 25.81
N GLU A 34 20.74 -14.03 26.84
CA GLU A 34 19.87 -12.90 27.15
C GLU A 34 20.65 -11.60 27.00
N PHE A 35 19.99 -10.57 26.46
CA PHE A 35 20.55 -9.24 26.36
C PHE A 35 19.66 -8.25 27.12
N GLU A 36 20.26 -7.49 28.02
CA GLU A 36 19.61 -6.39 28.70
C GLU A 36 20.38 -5.10 28.44
N SER A 37 19.70 -4.03 28.08
CA SER A 37 20.29 -2.69 28.05
C SER A 37 19.44 -1.70 28.84
N ASN A 38 20.12 -0.82 29.55
CA ASN A 38 19.53 0.30 30.25
C ASN A 38 20.32 1.57 29.93
N ASN A 39 19.64 2.61 29.46
CA ASN A 39 20.25 3.88 29.07
C ASN A 39 21.30 3.70 27.94
N LEU A 40 20.92 3.00 26.87
CA LEU A 40 21.77 2.82 25.69
C LEU A 40 21.64 4.03 24.75
N PHE A 41 22.75 4.71 24.44
CA PHE A 41 22.79 5.83 23.51
C PHE A 41 23.58 5.47 22.25
N VAL A 42 22.98 5.70 21.10
CA VAL A 42 23.57 5.44 19.78
C VAL A 42 23.42 6.72 18.95
N ARG A 43 24.53 7.31 18.49
CA ARG A 43 24.51 8.59 17.78
C ARG A 43 25.49 8.64 16.63
N ASN A 44 25.07 9.27 15.54
CA ASN A 44 25.90 9.52 14.35
C ASN A 44 26.50 8.21 13.85
N ILE A 45 25.64 7.31 13.40
CA ILE A 45 26.03 5.98 12.95
C ILE A 45 25.80 5.91 11.45
N ILE A 46 26.78 5.40 10.71
CA ILE A 46 26.62 4.94 9.34
C ILE A 46 26.99 3.46 9.36
N HIS A 47 26.00 2.59 9.18
CA HIS A 47 26.15 1.14 9.37
C HIS A 47 25.37 0.35 8.33
N HIS A 48 26.07 -0.59 7.70
CA HIS A 48 25.52 -1.52 6.72
C HIS A 48 25.07 -2.81 7.40
N GLY A 49 23.77 -3.13 7.31
CA GLY A 49 23.18 -4.32 7.89
C GLY A 49 22.46 -4.07 9.22
N GLU A 50 22.29 -5.12 10.02
CA GLU A 50 21.50 -5.07 11.24
C GLU A 50 22.26 -4.36 12.36
N PHE A 51 21.62 -3.42 13.05
CA PHE A 51 22.22 -2.88 14.28
C PHE A 51 22.26 -3.97 15.36
N MET A 52 21.13 -4.65 15.59
CA MET A 52 21.06 -5.77 16.52
C MET A 52 20.45 -6.99 15.85
N ARG A 53 21.07 -8.15 16.03
CA ARG A 53 20.54 -9.44 15.60
C ARG A 53 20.40 -10.39 16.79
N CYS A 54 19.21 -10.93 16.96
CA CYS A 54 18.86 -11.87 18.00
C CYS A 54 18.68 -13.28 17.45
N LEU A 55 19.64 -14.14 17.77
CA LEU A 55 19.51 -15.60 17.71
C LEU A 55 19.17 -16.17 19.11
N GLY A 56 19.22 -15.34 20.16
CA GLY A 56 19.07 -15.71 21.56
C GLY A 56 17.64 -15.63 22.09
N ASN A 57 17.44 -16.00 23.36
CA ASN A 57 16.10 -16.23 23.91
C ASN A 57 15.27 -14.95 24.10
N SER A 58 15.89 -13.88 24.61
CA SER A 58 15.18 -12.63 24.88
C SER A 58 16.09 -11.41 24.86
N ILE A 59 15.50 -10.28 24.49
CA ILE A 59 16.10 -8.95 24.57
C ILE A 59 15.19 -8.09 25.45
N LYS A 60 15.80 -7.34 26.37
CA LYS A 60 15.14 -6.23 27.06
C LYS A 60 15.94 -4.95 26.82
N MET A 61 15.30 -3.94 26.28
CA MET A 61 15.90 -2.61 26.12
C MET A 61 15.08 -1.59 26.88
N ASN A 62 15.73 -0.81 27.72
CA ASN A 62 15.10 0.26 28.48
C ASN A 62 15.85 1.58 28.27
N ASN A 63 15.10 2.66 28.04
CA ASN A 63 15.63 4.01 27.86
C ASN A 63 16.68 4.09 26.74
N THR A 64 16.38 3.49 25.59
CA THR A 64 17.29 3.51 24.44
C THR A 64 17.06 4.75 23.59
N VAL A 65 18.15 5.42 23.20
CA VAL A 65 18.12 6.61 22.34
C VAL A 65 19.00 6.38 21.12
N VAL A 66 18.40 6.40 19.93
CA VAL A 66 19.11 6.32 18.64
C VAL A 66 18.91 7.64 17.89
N LYS A 67 20.01 8.29 17.50
CA LYS A 67 19.97 9.54 16.73
C LYS A 67 20.91 9.51 15.54
N ASN A 68 20.50 10.13 14.43
CA ASN A 68 21.34 10.29 13.25
C ASN A 68 21.87 8.95 12.76
N TYR A 69 20.95 8.01 12.48
CA TYR A 69 21.30 6.67 12.01
C TYR A 69 21.16 6.62 10.49
N ASN A 70 22.26 6.30 9.81
CA ASN A 70 22.44 6.37 8.38
C ASN A 70 22.01 7.73 7.81
N THR A 71 22.33 8.83 8.49
CA THR A 71 22.03 10.19 8.04
C THR A 71 23.26 10.85 7.47
N CYS A 72 23.09 11.62 6.40
CA CYS A 72 24.15 12.38 5.74
C CYS A 72 23.79 13.87 5.69
N GLU A 73 24.80 14.72 5.59
CA GLU A 73 24.60 16.13 5.27
C GLU A 73 24.16 16.27 3.80
N GLU A 74 23.33 17.28 3.49
CA GLU A 74 22.70 17.42 2.17
C GLU A 74 23.72 17.70 1.04
N ASP A 75 24.89 18.25 1.37
CA ASP A 75 25.97 18.59 0.45
C ASP A 75 27.06 17.52 0.36
N ASP A 76 26.98 16.44 1.16
CA ASP A 76 27.92 15.31 1.11
C ASP A 76 27.43 14.22 0.14
N SER A 77 27.76 14.39 -1.14
CA SER A 77 27.35 13.45 -2.20
C SER A 77 27.87 12.03 -1.98
N GLU A 78 29.07 11.85 -1.42
CA GLU A 78 29.65 10.52 -1.18
C GLU A 78 28.86 9.79 -0.08
N CYS A 79 28.56 10.48 1.03
CA CYS A 79 27.73 9.92 2.08
C CYS A 79 26.32 9.58 1.57
N LEU A 80 25.70 10.47 0.78
CA LEU A 80 24.36 10.25 0.23
C LEU A 80 24.29 9.01 -0.67
N GLU A 81 25.33 8.74 -1.47
CA GLU A 81 25.42 7.51 -2.26
C GLU A 81 25.49 6.26 -1.36
N ILE A 82 26.32 6.29 -0.31
CA ILE A 82 26.43 5.21 0.67
C ILE A 82 25.12 4.99 1.43
N GLN A 83 24.48 6.06 1.91
CA GLN A 83 23.18 6.02 2.57
C GLN A 83 22.16 5.35 1.66
N LYS A 84 22.08 5.78 0.40
CA LYS A 84 21.14 5.23 -0.59
C LYS A 84 21.40 3.75 -0.81
N GLU A 85 22.65 3.32 -0.90
CA GLU A 85 23.00 1.89 -0.97
C GLU A 85 22.49 1.13 0.27
N TYR A 86 22.71 1.69 1.47
CA TYR A 86 22.40 1.00 2.72
C TYR A 86 20.91 0.89 2.98
N ILE A 87 20.12 1.96 2.79
CA ILE A 87 18.66 1.91 3.00
C ILE A 87 17.97 0.96 2.02
N ASN A 88 18.53 0.76 0.83
CA ASN A 88 18.01 -0.18 -0.16
C ASN A 88 18.39 -1.63 0.14
N ASN A 89 19.34 -1.89 1.04
CA ASN A 89 19.61 -3.23 1.52
C ASN A 89 18.52 -3.65 2.53
N PRO A 90 17.76 -4.74 2.28
CA PRO A 90 16.68 -5.18 3.14
C PRO A 90 17.12 -5.58 4.55
N GLU A 91 18.41 -5.84 4.79
CA GLU A 91 18.95 -6.16 6.11
C GLU A 91 19.41 -4.93 6.90
N THR A 92 19.34 -3.72 6.33
CA THR A 92 19.64 -2.48 7.07
C THR A 92 18.46 -2.09 7.95
N VAL A 93 18.44 -2.63 9.16
CA VAL A 93 17.35 -2.50 10.14
C VAL A 93 17.90 -2.25 11.56
N LEU A 94 17.05 -1.75 12.45
CA LEU A 94 17.42 -1.58 13.86
C LEU A 94 17.52 -2.93 14.57
N LEU A 95 16.55 -3.81 14.36
CA LEU A 95 16.48 -5.08 15.06
C LEU A 95 16.03 -6.20 14.12
N ARG A 96 16.83 -7.28 14.09
CA ARG A 96 16.49 -8.56 13.49
C ARG A 96 16.31 -9.60 14.58
N VAL A 97 15.18 -10.28 14.54
CA VAL A 97 14.81 -11.34 15.48
C VAL A 97 14.52 -12.59 14.68
N GLU A 98 15.23 -13.68 14.94
CA GLU A 98 14.88 -14.97 14.34
C GLU A 98 13.64 -15.59 15.03
N ASP A 99 13.31 -16.84 14.71
CA ASP A 99 12.07 -17.46 15.15
C ASP A 99 11.97 -17.65 16.68
N LYS A 100 10.75 -17.54 17.22
CA LYS A 100 10.38 -17.92 18.61
C LYS A 100 11.10 -17.16 19.74
N HIS A 101 11.31 -15.86 19.57
CA HIS A 101 11.95 -15.01 20.57
C HIS A 101 11.02 -13.93 21.10
N ILE A 102 11.23 -13.53 22.36
CA ILE A 102 10.45 -12.46 23.03
C ILE A 102 11.36 -11.24 23.23
N ILE A 103 10.99 -10.13 22.61
CA ILE A 103 11.71 -8.87 22.69
C ILE A 103 10.83 -7.85 23.40
N ASN A 104 11.34 -7.23 24.46
CA ASN A 104 10.68 -6.14 25.16
C ASN A 104 11.51 -4.86 25.06
N VAL A 105 10.90 -3.78 24.60
CA VAL A 105 11.53 -2.48 24.45
C VAL A 105 10.65 -1.45 25.14
N ASP A 106 11.17 -0.78 26.17
CA ASP A 106 10.47 0.31 26.87
C ASP A 106 11.25 1.62 26.70
N ASN A 107 10.52 2.70 26.44
CA ASN A 107 11.05 4.04 26.25
C ASN A 107 12.15 4.14 25.16
N LEU A 108 11.77 3.82 23.92
CA LEU A 108 12.64 3.92 22.74
C LEU A 108 12.50 5.29 22.07
N ASN A 109 13.58 6.06 21.99
CA ASN A 109 13.61 7.36 21.31
C ASN A 109 14.44 7.27 20.03
N LEU A 110 13.79 7.40 18.88
CA LEU A 110 14.41 7.38 17.55
C LEU A 110 14.29 8.78 16.93
N ASN A 111 15.40 9.36 16.50
CA ASN A 111 15.39 10.68 15.84
C ASN A 111 16.34 10.72 14.65
N ASN A 112 15.84 11.15 13.49
CA ASN A 112 16.63 11.28 12.26
C ASN A 112 17.24 9.93 11.88
N ILE A 113 16.38 9.01 11.42
CA ILE A 113 16.76 7.63 11.10
C ILE A 113 16.39 7.26 9.67
N TYR A 114 17.29 6.54 9.00
CA TYR A 114 17.15 6.09 7.63
C TYR A 114 17.34 4.57 7.59
N PHE A 115 16.26 3.84 7.35
CA PHE A 115 16.26 2.37 7.34
C PHE A 115 15.53 1.81 6.14
N ASN A 116 15.78 0.53 5.85
CA ASN A 116 14.87 -0.20 4.98
C ASN A 116 13.51 -0.39 5.67
N THR A 117 13.55 -0.98 6.87
CA THR A 117 12.44 -1.08 7.82
C THR A 117 13.03 -1.05 9.23
N MET A 118 12.22 -0.84 10.28
CA MET A 118 12.77 -0.87 11.64
C MET A 118 13.07 -2.30 12.10
N LEU A 119 12.25 -3.29 11.68
CA LEU A 119 12.26 -4.64 12.24
C LEU A 119 12.29 -5.72 11.14
N ILE A 120 13.10 -6.75 11.36
CA ILE A 120 12.95 -8.09 10.74
C ILE A 120 12.62 -9.06 11.86
N TYR A 121 11.59 -9.89 11.68
CA TYR A 121 11.10 -10.73 12.76
C TYR A 121 10.53 -12.06 12.22
N GLY A 122 11.10 -13.15 12.73
CA GLY A 122 10.79 -14.50 12.30
C GLY A 122 9.47 -15.04 12.85
N TYR A 123 9.16 -16.28 12.47
CA TYR A 123 7.94 -16.96 12.85
C TYR A 123 7.84 -17.13 14.37
N LYS A 124 6.65 -16.89 14.94
CA LYS A 124 6.38 -16.97 16.39
C LYS A 124 7.27 -16.09 17.27
N SER A 125 7.96 -15.11 16.69
CA SER A 125 8.59 -14.05 17.48
C SER A 125 7.51 -13.11 18.04
N TYR A 126 7.82 -12.46 19.15
CA TYR A 126 6.95 -11.49 19.80
C TYR A 126 7.76 -10.26 20.21
N ILE A 127 7.54 -9.14 19.53
CA ILE A 127 8.21 -7.87 19.79
C ILE A 127 7.21 -6.92 20.41
N ASN A 128 7.43 -6.52 21.66
CA ASN A 128 6.64 -5.52 22.36
C ASN A 128 7.45 -4.24 22.55
N ILE A 129 6.95 -3.13 22.01
CA ILE A 129 7.55 -1.80 22.11
C ILE A 129 6.57 -0.87 22.83
N GLU A 130 6.96 -0.36 23.99
CA GLU A 130 6.16 0.57 24.80
C GLU A 130 6.84 1.94 24.87
N LYS A 131 6.04 3.01 24.75
CA LYS A 131 6.51 4.42 24.82
C LYS A 131 7.61 4.72 23.81
N MET A 132 7.43 4.30 22.57
CA MET A 132 8.31 4.72 21.48
C MET A 132 8.01 6.17 21.10
N ASN A 133 9.06 6.94 20.85
CA ASN A 133 8.99 8.26 20.25
C ASN A 133 9.89 8.29 19.01
N LEU A 134 9.29 8.20 17.83
CA LEU A 134 9.94 8.25 16.54
C LEU A 134 9.70 9.61 15.89
N ILE A 135 10.78 10.33 15.58
CA ILE A 135 10.75 11.66 14.96
C ILE A 135 11.69 11.68 13.77
N ASN A 136 11.23 12.20 12.62
CA ASN A 136 12.03 12.37 11.40
C ASN A 136 12.62 11.03 10.94
N GLY A 137 11.78 10.13 10.44
CA GLY A 137 12.20 8.82 9.94
C GLY A 137 11.98 8.67 8.45
N HIS A 138 12.94 8.09 7.73
CA HIS A 138 12.78 7.67 6.35
C HIS A 138 12.90 6.15 6.24
N PHE A 139 11.86 5.52 5.69
CA PHE A 139 11.79 4.07 5.54
C PHE A 139 11.48 3.68 4.10
N ILE A 140 12.13 2.64 3.59
CA ILE A 140 11.78 2.07 2.28
C ILE A 140 10.49 1.24 2.35
N ASN A 141 10.35 0.45 3.41
CA ASN A 141 9.25 -0.50 3.62
C ASN A 141 8.45 -0.19 4.91
N GLY A 142 8.37 1.08 5.30
CA GLY A 142 7.71 1.52 6.52
C GLY A 142 8.40 1.11 7.83
N VAL A 143 7.92 1.66 8.95
CA VAL A 143 8.41 1.32 10.30
C VAL A 143 8.30 -0.18 10.56
N VAL A 144 7.12 -0.77 10.30
CA VAL A 144 6.88 -2.21 10.40
C VAL A 144 6.46 -2.74 9.05
N SER A 145 7.23 -3.68 8.53
CA SER A 145 6.92 -4.38 7.28
C SER A 145 6.54 -5.84 7.52
N CYS A 146 5.59 -6.38 6.75
CA CYS A 146 5.21 -7.79 6.76
C CYS A 146 5.27 -8.38 5.35
N SER A 147 5.91 -9.53 5.20
CA SER A 147 6.02 -10.24 3.92
C SER A 147 6.42 -11.70 4.11
N ASP A 148 5.98 -12.56 3.17
CA ASP A 148 6.46 -13.93 3.04
C ASP A 148 7.68 -14.08 2.10
N LEU A 149 8.20 -12.96 1.58
CA LEU A 149 9.46 -12.91 0.85
C LEU A 149 10.63 -12.77 1.82
N PHE A 150 11.77 -13.38 1.50
CA PHE A 150 12.97 -13.28 2.32
C PHE A 150 13.52 -11.83 2.35
N PRO A 151 13.90 -11.28 3.52
CA PRO A 151 13.77 -11.88 4.85
C PRO A 151 12.31 -11.93 5.33
N LEU A 152 11.91 -13.11 5.81
CA LEU A 152 10.55 -13.38 6.30
C LEU A 152 10.21 -12.46 7.47
N ARG A 153 8.98 -11.93 7.46
CA ARG A 153 8.47 -11.00 8.47
C ARG A 153 7.06 -11.42 8.88
N ASN A 154 6.97 -12.47 9.69
CA ASN A 154 5.73 -13.21 9.98
C ASN A 154 5.60 -13.64 11.46
N GLY A 155 6.07 -12.79 12.37
CA GLY A 155 5.81 -12.89 13.81
C GLY A 155 4.94 -11.74 14.33
N ASN A 156 4.92 -11.52 15.64
CA ASN A 156 4.05 -10.54 16.26
C ASN A 156 4.81 -9.27 16.63
N VAL A 157 4.21 -8.12 16.32
CA VAL A 157 4.73 -6.80 16.70
C VAL A 157 3.62 -6.02 17.38
N VAL A 158 3.89 -5.55 18.59
CA VAL A 158 2.96 -4.73 19.36
C VAL A 158 3.65 -3.42 19.74
N ILE A 159 3.07 -2.30 19.35
CA ILE A 159 3.57 -0.94 19.64
C ILE A 159 2.50 -0.20 20.43
N LYS A 160 2.84 0.24 21.65
CA LYS A 160 1.88 0.86 22.59
C LYS A 160 2.30 2.23 23.06
N ASN A 161 1.32 3.10 23.35
CA ASN A 161 1.52 4.38 24.02
C ASN A 161 2.62 5.23 23.37
N SER A 162 2.66 5.23 22.03
CA SER A 162 3.81 5.71 21.26
C SER A 162 3.45 6.92 20.41
N THR A 163 4.46 7.64 19.95
CA THR A 163 4.33 8.73 18.98
C THR A 163 5.25 8.46 17.80
N ILE A 164 4.70 8.56 16.58
CA ILE A 164 5.39 8.45 15.32
C ILE A 164 5.13 9.75 14.56
N SER A 165 6.18 10.53 14.27
CA SER A 165 6.03 11.86 13.70
C SER A 165 7.06 12.16 12.60
N ASN A 166 6.62 12.86 11.57
CA ASN A 166 7.43 13.25 10.42
C ASN A 166 8.13 12.04 9.78
N VAL A 167 7.36 11.00 9.45
CA VAL A 167 7.88 9.82 8.78
C VAL A 167 7.56 9.86 7.30
N TYR A 168 8.52 9.45 6.48
CA TYR A 168 8.42 9.44 5.03
C TYR A 168 8.76 8.06 4.46
N SER A 169 8.08 7.69 3.39
CA SER A 169 8.41 6.54 2.52
C SER A 169 7.81 6.74 1.14
N ASN A 170 8.13 5.85 0.21
CA ASN A 170 7.40 5.80 -1.06
C ASN A 170 5.96 5.31 -0.85
N ASN A 171 5.78 4.29 0.01
CA ASN A 171 4.49 3.69 0.34
C ASN A 171 4.43 3.32 1.83
N GLY A 172 3.27 3.54 2.47
CA GLY A 172 3.02 3.08 3.84
C GLY A 172 4.14 3.35 4.85
N PRO A 173 4.42 4.62 5.24
CA PRO A 173 5.58 4.98 6.05
C PRO A 173 5.60 4.32 7.42
N VAL A 174 4.44 3.90 7.94
CA VAL A 174 4.32 3.23 9.24
C VAL A 174 4.18 1.73 9.06
N VAL A 175 3.26 1.29 8.18
CA VAL A 175 3.02 -0.14 7.93
C VAL A 175 3.03 -0.44 6.44
N GLN A 176 3.77 -1.46 6.08
CA GLN A 176 3.76 -2.01 4.73
C GLN A 176 3.56 -3.53 4.76
N VAL A 177 2.45 -4.00 4.18
CA VAL A 177 2.16 -5.44 4.06
C VAL A 177 2.23 -5.84 2.59
N THR A 178 3.25 -6.60 2.21
CA THR A 178 3.48 -7.02 0.83
C THR A 178 3.53 -8.52 0.72
N SER A 179 2.85 -9.08 -0.28
CA SER A 179 3.00 -10.50 -0.66
C SER A 179 2.84 -11.44 0.54
N LEU A 180 1.60 -11.72 0.93
CA LEU A 180 1.30 -12.84 1.84
C LEU A 180 0.47 -13.86 1.07
N SER A 181 1.05 -15.02 0.82
CA SER A 181 0.39 -16.16 0.16
C SER A 181 -0.63 -16.85 1.06
N LYS A 182 -0.48 -16.73 2.39
CA LYS A 182 -1.39 -17.29 3.39
C LYS A 182 -1.33 -16.52 4.71
N LEU A 183 -2.33 -16.75 5.56
CA LEU A 183 -2.25 -16.41 6.97
C LEU A 183 -1.26 -17.33 7.68
N TYR A 184 -0.39 -16.73 8.49
CA TYR A 184 0.47 -17.44 9.41
C TYR A 184 -0.18 -17.38 10.80
N GLU A 185 -0.20 -18.51 11.50
CA GLU A 185 -0.64 -18.55 12.90
C GLU A 185 0.17 -17.54 13.71
N GLU A 186 -0.51 -16.77 14.56
CA GLU A 186 0.14 -15.81 15.48
C GLU A 186 1.00 -14.78 14.72
N ASN A 187 0.46 -14.17 13.66
CA ASN A 187 1.06 -13.02 12.99
C ASN A 187 0.15 -11.81 13.18
N GLU A 188 0.42 -11.00 14.20
CA GLU A 188 -0.33 -9.79 14.51
C GLU A 188 0.61 -8.57 14.60
N ILE A 189 0.20 -7.48 13.97
CA ILE A 189 0.81 -6.16 14.05
C ILE A 189 -0.21 -5.24 14.70
N ILE A 190 0.03 -4.88 15.95
CA ILE A 190 -0.91 -4.13 16.78
C ILE A 190 -0.29 -2.78 17.13
N PHE A 191 -1.00 -1.71 16.81
CA PHE A 191 -0.75 -0.36 17.29
C PHE A 191 -1.86 -0.01 18.29
N ASP A 192 -1.48 0.33 19.51
CA ASP A 192 -2.40 0.55 20.63
C ASP A 192 -2.10 1.89 21.30
N HIS A 193 -3.04 2.85 21.23
CA HIS A 193 -2.85 4.21 21.72
C HIS A 193 -1.61 4.90 21.09
N VAL A 194 -1.49 4.83 19.77
CA VAL A 194 -0.38 5.42 19.01
C VAL A 194 -0.81 6.70 18.29
N ASN A 195 -0.01 7.74 18.45
CA ASN A 195 -0.19 9.02 17.76
C ASN A 195 0.69 9.07 16.51
N ILE A 196 0.08 9.22 15.33
CA ILE A 196 0.77 9.27 14.03
C ILE A 196 0.55 10.66 13.41
N TYR A 197 1.64 11.42 13.28
CA TYR A 197 1.62 12.81 12.85
C TYR A 197 2.51 13.06 11.64
N ASN A 198 2.02 13.83 10.67
CA ASN A 198 2.80 14.26 9.50
C ASN A 198 3.48 13.06 8.79
N SER A 199 2.73 11.97 8.63
CA SER A 199 3.20 10.78 7.91
C SER A 199 2.96 10.98 6.42
N LYS A 200 3.99 10.85 5.59
CA LYS A 200 3.94 11.14 4.15
C LYS A 200 4.41 9.95 3.32
N ALA A 201 3.52 9.40 2.51
CA ALA A 201 3.86 8.53 1.39
C ALA A 201 3.99 9.37 0.11
N GLU A 202 4.91 9.00 -0.77
CA GLU A 202 4.96 9.56 -2.13
C GLU A 202 3.75 9.11 -2.96
N TRP A 203 3.40 7.82 -2.88
CA TRP A 203 2.37 7.21 -3.73
C TRP A 203 1.22 6.65 -2.90
N TYR A 204 1.39 5.49 -2.27
CA TYR A 204 0.27 4.72 -1.74
C TYR A 204 0.27 4.70 -0.21
N GLY A 205 -0.87 5.08 0.37
CA GLY A 205 -1.15 4.93 1.79
C GLY A 205 -0.28 5.79 2.69
N GLY A 206 -0.77 6.97 3.08
CA GLY A 206 -0.01 7.91 3.92
C GLY A 206 0.43 7.35 5.27
N VAL A 207 -0.12 6.21 5.71
CA VAL A 207 0.29 5.46 6.91
C VAL A 207 0.47 3.97 6.59
N VAL A 208 -0.52 3.37 5.94
CA VAL A 208 -0.57 1.93 5.64
C VAL A 208 -0.64 1.70 4.14
N TYR A 209 0.29 0.91 3.62
CA TYR A 209 0.21 0.35 2.29
C TYR A 209 0.11 -1.17 2.35
N SER A 210 -0.82 -1.75 1.61
CA SER A 210 -0.93 -3.20 1.51
C SER A 210 -1.35 -3.69 0.13
N THR A 211 -0.70 -4.77 -0.30
CA THR A 211 -1.09 -5.61 -1.44
C THR A 211 -1.60 -6.99 -1.02
N SER A 212 -1.82 -7.23 0.27
CA SER A 212 -2.29 -8.51 0.79
C SER A 212 -3.76 -8.50 1.16
N ILE A 213 -4.49 -9.52 0.69
CA ILE A 213 -5.88 -9.81 1.08
C ILE A 213 -6.06 -10.07 2.58
N TYR A 214 -5.00 -10.40 3.29
CA TYR A 214 -5.01 -10.84 4.70
C TYR A 214 -4.75 -9.70 5.70
N THR A 215 -4.66 -8.46 5.22
CA THR A 215 -4.20 -7.34 6.05
C THR A 215 -5.17 -6.98 7.17
N ASN A 216 -6.48 -7.15 6.94
CA ASN A 216 -7.52 -6.98 7.95
C ASN A 216 -7.40 -7.98 9.13
N ASP A 217 -6.79 -9.14 8.91
CA ASP A 217 -6.63 -10.18 9.92
C ASP A 217 -5.41 -9.94 10.80
N ILE A 218 -4.37 -9.30 10.26
CA ILE A 218 -3.08 -9.19 10.93
C ILE A 218 -2.75 -7.76 11.39
N VAL A 219 -3.34 -6.70 10.83
CA VAL A 219 -3.02 -5.32 11.21
C VAL A 219 -4.18 -4.68 11.97
N LEU A 220 -3.90 -4.18 13.17
CA LEU A 220 -4.87 -3.57 14.07
C LEU A 220 -4.37 -2.23 14.62
N PHE A 221 -5.23 -1.21 14.55
CA PHE A 221 -5.04 0.11 15.18
C PHE A 221 -6.14 0.37 16.20
N ASN A 222 -5.79 0.28 17.48
CA ASN A 222 -6.67 0.53 18.62
C ASN A 222 -6.41 1.93 19.18
N ASP A 223 -7.45 2.76 19.21
CA ASP A 223 -7.42 4.11 19.79
C ASP A 223 -6.24 4.96 19.31
N CYS A 224 -5.92 4.85 18.02
CA CYS A 224 -4.82 5.57 17.38
C CYS A 224 -5.29 6.90 16.78
N THR A 225 -4.41 7.91 16.80
CA THR A 225 -4.70 9.22 16.18
C THR A 225 -3.90 9.37 14.89
N PHE A 226 -4.55 9.81 13.81
CA PHE A 226 -3.93 10.06 12.51
C PHE A 226 -4.12 11.53 12.14
N LYS A 227 -3.05 12.31 12.07
CA LYS A 227 -3.12 13.75 11.75
C LYS A 227 -2.10 14.15 10.70
N ASN A 228 -2.55 14.95 9.73
CA ASN A 228 -1.73 15.43 8.61
C ASN A 228 -1.03 14.28 7.87
N THR A 229 -1.73 13.18 7.68
CA THR A 229 -1.22 12.04 6.92
C THR A 229 -1.51 12.29 5.44
N THR A 230 -0.52 12.04 4.58
CA THR A 230 -0.63 12.32 3.14
C THR A 230 -0.09 11.15 2.35
N GLY A 231 -0.86 10.68 1.39
CA GLY A 231 -0.45 9.79 0.32
C GLY A 231 -1.26 10.19 -0.90
N LYS A 232 -0.68 10.05 -2.08
CA LYS A 232 -1.36 10.36 -3.34
C LYS A 232 -2.63 9.51 -3.50
N TYR A 233 -2.53 8.23 -3.18
CA TYR A 233 -3.67 7.32 -3.09
C TYR A 233 -3.86 6.87 -1.64
N GLY A 234 -4.93 7.34 -1.01
CA GLY A 234 -5.24 7.01 0.39
C GLY A 234 -4.41 7.83 1.37
N LYS A 235 -5.00 8.89 1.96
CA LYS A 235 -4.30 9.73 2.94
C LYS A 235 -3.87 8.97 4.20
N VAL A 236 -4.58 7.90 4.55
CA VAL A 236 -4.26 7.01 5.68
C VAL A 236 -3.88 5.62 5.15
N CYS A 237 -4.76 4.98 4.37
CA CYS A 237 -4.56 3.60 3.95
C CYS A 237 -4.79 3.43 2.45
N HIS A 238 -3.89 2.67 1.82
CA HIS A 238 -4.13 2.05 0.54
C HIS A 238 -4.04 0.53 0.70
N ALA A 239 -5.15 -0.17 0.46
CA ALA A 239 -5.26 -1.62 0.67
C ALA A 239 -5.52 -2.37 -0.66
N TYR A 240 -5.39 -3.70 -0.62
CA TYR A 240 -5.64 -4.53 -1.80
C TYR A 240 -7.09 -4.39 -2.30
N ASN A 241 -8.04 -4.49 -1.38
CA ASN A 241 -9.47 -4.23 -1.54
C ASN A 241 -10.06 -3.77 -0.19
N ARG A 242 -11.34 -3.40 -0.19
CA ARG A 242 -12.00 -2.87 1.01
C ARG A 242 -12.07 -3.86 2.18
N GLU A 243 -12.22 -5.15 1.88
CA GLU A 243 -12.29 -6.21 2.89
C GLU A 243 -10.93 -6.47 3.55
N SER A 244 -9.85 -6.20 2.83
CA SER A 244 -8.47 -6.35 3.28
C SER A 244 -7.95 -5.14 4.05
N GLU A 245 -8.72 -4.06 4.19
CA GLU A 245 -8.26 -2.91 4.96
C GLU A 245 -7.91 -3.28 6.41
N PRO A 246 -6.86 -2.68 7.02
CA PRO A 246 -6.52 -2.93 8.41
C PRO A 246 -7.70 -2.61 9.33
N LYS A 247 -7.82 -3.33 10.44
CA LYS A 247 -8.84 -3.02 11.46
C LYS A 247 -8.44 -1.74 12.17
N ILE A 248 -9.23 -0.68 12.00
CA ILE A 248 -9.01 0.63 12.64
C ILE A 248 -10.25 0.96 13.46
N SER A 249 -10.08 1.00 14.78
CA SER A 249 -11.15 1.23 15.77
C SER A 249 -11.94 2.52 15.55
N ASN A 250 -11.29 3.59 15.10
CA ASN A 250 -11.89 4.90 14.83
C ASN A 250 -12.02 5.23 13.33
N LYS A 251 -12.16 4.23 12.46
CA LYS A 251 -12.27 4.43 11.00
C LYS A 251 -13.36 5.43 10.59
N GLU A 252 -14.53 5.38 11.22
CA GLU A 252 -15.66 6.27 10.91
C GLU A 252 -15.36 7.74 11.24
N GLU A 253 -14.60 7.99 12.31
CA GLU A 253 -14.14 9.36 12.65
C GLU A 253 -13.16 9.88 11.60
N ILE A 254 -12.23 9.04 11.15
CA ILE A 254 -11.27 9.40 10.09
C ILE A 254 -11.99 9.73 8.79
N LEU A 255 -12.98 8.92 8.39
CA LEU A 255 -13.77 9.16 7.17
C LEU A 255 -14.54 10.47 7.25
N ARG A 256 -15.09 10.81 8.41
CA ARG A 256 -15.77 12.08 8.64
C ARG A 256 -14.83 13.28 8.55
N ASP A 257 -13.63 13.17 9.11
CA ASP A 257 -12.70 14.30 9.23
C ASP A 257 -11.83 14.49 7.97
N GLN A 258 -11.48 13.41 7.28
CA GLN A 258 -10.55 13.42 6.14
C GLN A 258 -11.22 13.06 4.79
N GLY A 259 -12.49 12.66 4.82
CA GLY A 259 -13.28 12.22 3.67
C GLY A 259 -12.93 10.80 3.21
N HIS A 260 -13.65 10.32 2.18
CA HIS A 260 -13.43 9.00 1.60
C HIS A 260 -12.00 8.81 1.06
N SER A 261 -11.34 9.87 0.60
CA SER A 261 -9.92 9.86 0.19
C SER A 261 -8.92 9.39 1.25
N ALA A 262 -9.33 9.27 2.53
CA ALA A 262 -8.49 8.71 3.58
C ALA A 262 -8.14 7.24 3.32
N PHE A 263 -9.05 6.51 2.69
CA PHE A 263 -8.93 5.10 2.36
C PHE A 263 -9.04 4.95 0.85
N SER A 264 -8.20 4.12 0.27
CA SER A 264 -8.25 3.80 -1.14
C SER A 264 -7.89 2.34 -1.35
N THR A 265 -8.28 1.79 -2.48
CA THR A 265 -7.88 0.45 -2.88
C THR A 265 -7.44 0.46 -4.33
N ASN A 266 -6.88 -0.65 -4.80
CA ASN A 266 -6.86 -0.86 -6.23
C ASN A 266 -8.31 -0.96 -6.73
N PRO A 267 -8.63 -0.43 -7.91
CA PRO A 267 -9.93 -0.64 -8.53
C PRO A 267 -10.19 -2.14 -8.72
N THR A 268 -11.35 -2.59 -8.26
CA THR A 268 -11.73 -4.01 -8.26
C THR A 268 -12.80 -4.36 -9.29
N GLY A 269 -13.42 -3.35 -9.91
CA GLY A 269 -14.49 -3.56 -10.88
C GLY A 269 -14.84 -2.30 -11.65
N LEU A 270 -15.65 -2.51 -12.69
CA LEU A 270 -16.21 -1.44 -13.51
C LEU A 270 -17.69 -1.29 -13.18
N MET A 271 -18.14 -0.07 -12.89
CA MET A 271 -19.57 0.23 -12.77
C MET A 271 -19.99 1.22 -13.86
N VAL A 272 -21.18 0.98 -14.41
CA VAL A 272 -21.85 1.95 -15.26
C VAL A 272 -22.44 3.02 -14.34
N ASP A 273 -22.32 4.28 -14.74
CA ASP A 273 -23.01 5.39 -14.09
C ASP A 273 -24.53 5.23 -14.28
N GLU A 274 -25.19 4.58 -13.32
CA GLU A 274 -26.62 4.25 -13.41
C GLU A 274 -27.51 5.51 -13.43
N GLU A 275 -27.08 6.59 -12.77
CA GLU A 275 -27.82 7.87 -12.77
C GLU A 275 -27.89 8.45 -14.19
N LYS A 276 -26.85 8.22 -14.98
CA LYS A 276 -26.76 8.73 -16.35
C LYS A 276 -27.24 7.76 -17.42
N TYR A 277 -27.05 6.44 -17.23
CA TYR A 277 -27.25 5.43 -18.29
C TYR A 277 -28.28 4.34 -17.97
N GLY A 278 -29.10 4.49 -16.92
CA GLY A 278 -30.02 3.46 -16.43
C GLY A 278 -30.79 2.67 -17.52
N LYS A 279 -31.40 3.35 -18.51
CA LYS A 279 -31.92 2.69 -19.74
C LYS A 279 -31.73 3.57 -20.96
N ILE A 280 -30.87 3.14 -21.87
CA ILE A 280 -30.69 3.80 -23.15
C ILE A 280 -31.79 3.29 -24.09
N THR A 281 -32.58 4.19 -24.66
CA THR A 281 -33.60 3.83 -25.65
C THR A 281 -33.27 4.45 -26.99
N ILE A 282 -33.18 3.63 -28.03
CA ILE A 282 -32.93 4.07 -29.41
C ILE A 282 -34.01 3.54 -30.34
N LEU A 283 -34.25 4.25 -31.44
CA LEU A 283 -35.08 3.70 -32.52
C LEU A 283 -34.25 2.71 -33.36
N SER A 284 -34.91 1.70 -33.91
CA SER A 284 -34.30 0.81 -34.89
C SER A 284 -33.71 1.61 -36.05
N GLY A 285 -32.47 1.31 -36.45
CA GLY A 285 -31.78 2.02 -37.54
C GLY A 285 -31.06 3.32 -37.13
N ASP A 286 -31.27 3.80 -35.90
CA ASP A 286 -30.50 4.92 -35.36
C ASP A 286 -29.16 4.47 -34.76
N ILE A 287 -28.19 5.37 -34.78
CA ILE A 287 -26.89 5.18 -34.14
C ILE A 287 -26.98 5.79 -32.74
N LEU A 288 -26.63 5.01 -31.72
CA LEU A 288 -26.44 5.55 -30.38
C LEU A 288 -25.25 6.52 -30.40
N LYS A 289 -25.53 7.83 -30.26
CA LYS A 289 -24.52 8.88 -30.27
C LYS A 289 -24.05 9.29 -28.88
N ASP A 290 -24.68 8.77 -27.83
CA ASP A 290 -24.33 9.10 -26.46
C ASP A 290 -23.02 8.40 -26.07
N ASP A 291 -22.08 9.17 -25.52
CA ASP A 291 -20.87 8.61 -24.92
C ASP A 291 -21.29 7.82 -23.68
N ILE A 292 -21.14 6.49 -23.70
CA ILE A 292 -21.28 5.65 -22.51
C ILE A 292 -20.02 5.83 -21.67
N ARG A 293 -20.15 6.43 -20.48
CA ARG A 293 -19.05 6.59 -19.52
C ARG A 293 -19.12 5.49 -18.48
N PHE A 294 -18.00 4.83 -18.28
CA PHE A 294 -17.79 3.91 -17.16
C PHE A 294 -17.05 4.67 -16.08
N ILE A 295 -17.48 4.52 -14.83
CA ILE A 295 -16.77 5.12 -13.69
C ILE A 295 -15.88 4.03 -13.11
N SER A 296 -14.58 4.32 -13.02
CA SER A 296 -13.68 3.56 -12.15
C SER A 296 -13.92 4.03 -10.72
N LEU A 297 -14.27 3.11 -9.82
CA LEU A 297 -14.52 3.46 -8.43
C LEU A 297 -13.19 3.81 -7.73
N GLU A 298 -13.16 5.02 -7.16
CA GLU A 298 -12.36 5.38 -5.97
C GLU A 298 -10.84 5.65 -6.10
N SER A 299 -10.30 5.98 -7.28
CA SER A 299 -8.94 6.54 -7.39
C SER A 299 -8.92 7.92 -8.05
N ASP A 300 -8.21 8.88 -7.44
CA ASP A 300 -7.90 10.18 -8.05
C ASP A 300 -6.95 9.93 -9.23
N VAL A 301 -7.51 9.90 -10.43
CA VAL A 301 -6.84 9.38 -11.64
C VAL A 301 -5.96 10.41 -12.36
N SER A 302 -5.84 11.64 -11.82
CA SER A 302 -5.03 12.73 -12.41
C SER A 302 -3.55 12.37 -12.59
N ASP A 303 -3.09 11.36 -11.87
CA ASP A 303 -1.68 11.05 -11.76
C ASP A 303 -1.38 9.56 -12.08
N LEU A 304 -2.23 8.88 -12.86
CA LEU A 304 -1.95 7.52 -13.32
C LEU A 304 -0.69 7.49 -14.20
N GLU A 305 0.14 6.47 -14.05
CA GLU A 305 1.17 6.17 -15.05
C GLU A 305 0.57 5.34 -16.21
N ILE A 306 1.27 5.26 -17.35
CA ILE A 306 0.83 4.43 -18.48
C ILE A 306 0.66 2.94 -18.09
N SER A 307 1.36 2.48 -17.05
CA SER A 307 1.17 1.14 -16.49
C SER A 307 -0.19 0.93 -15.82
N ASP A 308 -0.84 2.01 -15.39
CA ASP A 308 -2.04 1.99 -14.57
C ASP A 308 -3.31 2.21 -15.41
N LEU A 309 -3.15 2.14 -16.74
CA LEU A 309 -4.23 2.25 -17.72
C LEU A 309 -5.21 1.09 -17.61
N PHE A 310 -6.50 1.43 -17.51
CA PHE A 310 -7.59 0.48 -17.63
C PHE A 310 -7.85 0.20 -19.09
N PHE A 311 -7.78 -1.05 -19.51
CA PHE A 311 -8.15 -1.45 -20.87
C PHE A 311 -9.54 -2.08 -20.86
N TYR A 312 -10.36 -1.75 -21.84
CA TYR A 312 -11.71 -2.27 -21.95
C TYR A 312 -11.99 -2.81 -23.34
N LYS A 313 -12.99 -3.71 -23.41
CA LYS A 313 -13.53 -4.23 -24.65
C LYS A 313 -15.05 -4.12 -24.64
N ILE A 314 -15.59 -3.54 -25.70
CA ILE A 314 -17.03 -3.44 -25.95
C ILE A 314 -17.47 -4.69 -26.74
N GLY A 315 -18.52 -5.34 -26.26
CA GLY A 315 -19.18 -6.45 -26.93
C GLY A 315 -20.70 -6.24 -26.98
N ILE A 316 -21.37 -6.96 -27.88
CA ILE A 316 -22.84 -7.03 -27.92
C ILE A 316 -23.26 -8.47 -27.69
N ASN A 317 -24.30 -8.66 -26.88
CA ASN A 317 -24.90 -9.97 -26.66
C ASN A 317 -25.84 -10.39 -27.82
N ASP A 318 -26.53 -9.44 -28.46
CA ASP A 318 -27.40 -9.67 -29.63
C ASP A 318 -26.74 -9.23 -30.94
N THR A 319 -25.87 -10.09 -31.47
CA THR A 319 -25.16 -9.86 -32.74
C THR A 319 -26.04 -9.99 -33.98
N LYS A 320 -27.30 -10.42 -33.85
CA LYS A 320 -28.24 -10.54 -34.98
C LYS A 320 -28.98 -9.25 -35.25
N ASN A 321 -29.33 -8.50 -34.19
CA ASN A 321 -30.12 -7.28 -34.30
C ASN A 321 -29.31 -6.00 -34.09
N THR A 322 -28.03 -6.12 -33.70
CA THR A 322 -27.17 -4.98 -33.36
C THR A 322 -25.79 -5.14 -33.99
N TYR A 323 -25.16 -4.03 -34.35
CA TYR A 323 -23.80 -3.99 -34.86
C TYR A 323 -23.03 -2.85 -34.18
N ILE A 324 -21.80 -3.10 -33.73
CA ILE A 324 -20.91 -2.05 -33.25
C ILE A 324 -20.22 -1.42 -34.45
N PHE A 325 -20.43 -0.13 -34.66
CA PHE A 325 -19.62 0.67 -35.56
C PHE A 325 -18.43 1.26 -34.80
N GLY A 326 -17.21 1.05 -35.31
CA GLY A 326 -15.98 1.66 -34.76
C GLY A 326 -15.06 0.68 -34.03
N GLN A 327 -14.25 1.21 -33.11
CA GLN A 327 -13.28 0.43 -32.34
C GLN A 327 -13.96 -0.22 -31.13
N THR A 328 -13.69 -1.51 -30.93
CA THR A 328 -14.25 -2.30 -29.82
C THR A 328 -13.29 -2.45 -28.64
N ASN A 329 -12.06 -1.97 -28.76
CA ASN A 329 -11.09 -1.98 -27.67
C ASN A 329 -10.62 -0.55 -27.40
N GLY A 330 -10.38 -0.23 -26.13
CA GLY A 330 -9.89 1.07 -25.72
C GLY A 330 -9.19 1.01 -24.37
N TYR A 331 -8.83 2.18 -23.86
CA TYR A 331 -8.35 2.37 -22.51
C TYR A 331 -9.01 3.60 -21.87
N CYS A 332 -9.10 3.64 -20.54
CA CYS A 332 -9.53 4.81 -19.81
C CYS A 332 -8.33 5.52 -19.18
N TRP A 333 -8.27 6.83 -19.38
CA TRP A 333 -7.33 7.76 -18.77
C TRP A 333 -8.16 8.82 -18.06
N GLU A 334 -7.93 8.99 -16.76
CA GLU A 334 -8.78 9.83 -15.92
C GLU A 334 -10.26 9.40 -16.04
N ASP A 335 -11.14 10.38 -16.23
CA ASP A 335 -12.58 10.19 -16.39
C ASP A 335 -13.00 9.96 -17.86
N SER A 336 -12.03 9.68 -18.74
CA SER A 336 -12.25 9.58 -20.19
C SER A 336 -11.76 8.26 -20.75
N CYS A 337 -12.57 7.61 -21.58
CA CYS A 337 -12.22 6.37 -22.24
C CYS A 337 -11.94 6.62 -23.72
N MET A 338 -10.73 6.33 -24.16
CA MET A 338 -10.25 6.48 -25.53
C MET A 338 -10.09 5.14 -26.23
N ALA A 339 -10.56 5.05 -27.46
CA ALA A 339 -10.35 3.87 -28.28
C ALA A 339 -8.90 3.84 -28.83
N SER A 340 -8.21 2.71 -28.74
CA SER A 340 -6.88 2.57 -29.37
C SER A 340 -6.47 1.13 -29.69
N ASN A 341 -5.46 0.99 -30.55
CA ASN A 341 -4.87 -0.28 -30.96
C ASN A 341 -3.63 -0.64 -30.11
N VAL A 342 -3.77 -0.79 -28.80
CA VAL A 342 -2.64 -1.16 -27.92
C VAL A 342 -2.57 -2.69 -27.74
N ARG A 343 -1.37 -3.27 -27.92
CA ARG A 343 -1.10 -4.70 -27.68
C ARG A 343 -0.23 -4.86 -26.43
N ARG A 344 -0.79 -5.41 -25.35
CA ARG A 344 -0.08 -5.84 -24.13
C ARG A 344 -0.72 -7.09 -23.53
N LYS A 345 -0.07 -7.67 -22.52
CA LYS A 345 -0.60 -8.76 -21.69
C LYS A 345 -1.37 -8.12 -20.53
N TYR A 346 -2.66 -8.43 -20.42
CA TYR A 346 -3.56 -7.82 -19.43
C TYR A 346 -3.91 -8.82 -18.32
N HIS A 347 -4.27 -8.30 -17.15
CA HIS A 347 -4.89 -9.06 -16.07
C HIS A 347 -6.33 -8.57 -15.92
N GLU A 348 -7.30 -9.45 -16.08
CA GLU A 348 -8.72 -9.14 -15.87
C GLU A 348 -9.02 -9.07 -14.37
N PHE A 349 -9.82 -8.07 -13.96
CA PHE A 349 -10.40 -8.01 -12.61
C PHE A 349 -11.59 -8.98 -12.51
N ASN A 350 -11.93 -9.40 -11.29
CA ASN A 350 -13.05 -10.34 -11.07
C ASN A 350 -14.39 -9.79 -11.59
N ASP A 351 -14.64 -8.48 -11.42
CA ASP A 351 -15.84 -7.79 -11.90
C ASP A 351 -15.52 -6.85 -13.07
N SER A 352 -14.91 -7.42 -14.11
CA SER A 352 -14.44 -6.69 -15.31
C SER A 352 -15.50 -6.47 -16.38
N ILE A 353 -16.74 -6.94 -16.17
CA ILE A 353 -17.83 -6.81 -17.14
C ILE A 353 -18.94 -5.95 -16.54
N ALA A 354 -19.27 -4.87 -17.22
CA ALA A 354 -20.44 -4.06 -16.93
C ALA A 354 -21.41 -4.08 -18.12
N TYR A 355 -22.71 -4.07 -17.83
CA TYR A 355 -23.77 -4.15 -18.85
C TYR A 355 -24.52 -2.83 -18.93
N VAL A 356 -24.85 -2.42 -20.16
CA VAL A 356 -25.76 -1.32 -20.42
C VAL A 356 -26.97 -1.88 -21.16
N GLU A 357 -28.17 -1.72 -20.60
CA GLU A 357 -29.41 -2.13 -21.25
C GLU A 357 -29.76 -1.11 -22.34
N VAL A 358 -29.79 -1.56 -23.60
CA VAL A 358 -30.24 -0.77 -24.74
C VAL A 358 -31.59 -1.31 -25.21
N ASN A 359 -32.63 -0.50 -25.08
CA ASN A 359 -33.95 -0.81 -25.61
C ASN A 359 -34.08 -0.27 -27.04
N ILE A 360 -34.33 -1.15 -27.99
CA ILE A 360 -34.50 -0.80 -29.41
C ILE A 360 -35.99 -0.78 -29.72
N LEU A 361 -36.54 0.41 -29.97
CA LEU A 361 -37.93 0.58 -30.34
C LEU A 361 -38.13 0.39 -31.85
N GLU A 362 -39.25 -0.19 -32.25
CA GLU A 362 -39.64 -0.24 -33.65
C GLU A 362 -39.98 1.17 -34.17
N CYS A 363 -39.57 1.46 -35.41
CA CYS A 363 -39.98 2.69 -36.08
C CYS A 363 -41.45 2.62 -36.47
N ASN A 364 -42.11 3.78 -36.49
CA ASN A 364 -43.49 3.89 -36.93
C ASN A 364 -43.63 3.57 -38.43
N THR A 365 -44.14 2.39 -38.75
CA THR A 365 -44.25 1.87 -40.13
C THR A 365 -45.14 2.69 -41.07
N SER A 366 -45.95 3.63 -40.54
CA SER A 366 -46.77 4.52 -41.37
C SER A 366 -45.99 5.66 -42.03
N SER A 367 -44.82 6.02 -41.49
CA SER A 367 -44.04 7.20 -41.91
C SER A 367 -42.65 6.88 -42.46
N TYR A 368 -42.21 5.62 -42.38
CA TYR A 368 -40.85 5.21 -42.72
C TYR A 368 -40.87 3.95 -43.59
N LYS A 369 -39.93 3.86 -44.54
CA LYS A 369 -39.67 2.62 -45.30
C LYS A 369 -38.40 1.96 -44.83
N TYR A 370 -38.43 0.64 -44.83
CA TYR A 370 -37.27 -0.20 -44.59
C TYR A 370 -36.21 -0.01 -45.67
N GLN A 371 -34.97 0.19 -45.26
CA GLN A 371 -33.81 0.14 -46.14
C GLN A 371 -32.59 -0.35 -45.34
N ASP A 372 -31.81 -1.26 -45.91
CA ASP A 372 -30.48 -1.56 -45.37
C ASP A 372 -29.52 -0.47 -45.87
N ARG A 373 -29.37 0.59 -45.06
CA ARG A 373 -28.58 1.77 -45.46
C ARG A 373 -27.10 1.44 -45.62
N ASP A 374 -26.60 0.56 -44.78
CA ASP A 374 -25.16 0.33 -44.60
C ASP A 374 -24.71 -1.01 -45.21
N ASN A 375 -25.64 -1.76 -45.84
CA ASN A 375 -25.42 -3.05 -46.50
C ASN A 375 -24.82 -4.12 -45.58
N ILE A 376 -25.26 -4.12 -44.32
CA ILE A 376 -24.81 -5.07 -43.28
C ILE A 376 -25.94 -6.00 -42.83
N ASN A 377 -27.02 -6.09 -43.61
CA ASN A 377 -28.24 -6.84 -43.32
C ASN A 377 -28.93 -6.42 -42.01
N LEU A 378 -28.83 -5.15 -41.64
CA LEU A 378 -29.56 -4.59 -40.50
C LEU A 378 -30.70 -3.68 -40.93
N LYS A 379 -31.83 -3.81 -40.23
CA LYS A 379 -33.01 -2.99 -40.51
C LYS A 379 -32.74 -1.54 -40.13
N SER A 380 -32.73 -0.66 -41.14
CA SER A 380 -32.68 0.79 -40.94
C SER A 380 -33.90 1.46 -41.57
N TRP A 381 -34.26 2.65 -41.08
CA TRP A 381 -35.46 3.37 -41.49
C TRP A 381 -35.09 4.76 -42.01
N VAL A 382 -35.67 5.14 -43.15
CA VAL A 382 -35.41 6.44 -43.79
C VAL A 382 -36.72 7.21 -43.94
N TYR A 383 -36.72 8.49 -43.54
CA TYR A 383 -37.87 9.38 -43.66
C TYR A 383 -38.10 9.75 -45.13
N TYR A 384 -39.33 9.55 -45.61
CA TYR A 384 -39.75 10.04 -46.93
C TYR A 384 -40.33 11.44 -46.78
N ILE A 385 -39.64 12.45 -47.30
CA ILE A 385 -40.32 13.71 -47.66
C ILE A 385 -40.98 13.46 -49.01
N LEU A 386 -42.29 13.20 -49.01
CA LEU A 386 -43.09 13.27 -50.22
C LEU A 386 -43.11 14.74 -50.65
N TYR A 387 -42.31 15.06 -51.67
CA TYR A 387 -42.44 16.33 -52.42
C TYR A 387 -43.67 16.28 -53.33
#